data_AF-A0A940KFB1-F1
#
_entry.id   AF-A0A940KFB1-F1
#
_cell.length_a   1.000
_cell.length_b   1.000
_cell.length_c   1.000
_cell.angle_alpha   90.00
_cell.angle_beta   90.00
_cell.angle_gamma   90.00
#
_symmetry.space_group_name_H-M   'P 1'
#
loop_
_entity.id
_entity.type
_entity.pdbx_description
1 polymer ?
#
loop_
_entity_poly.entity_id
_entity_poly.type
_entity_poly.pdbx_seq_one_letter_code
_entity_poly.pdbx_strand_id
1 'polypeptide(L)'
;PRTARRRPPSGLNGRDGCRVPLPWEADAPAYGFNDTGLSWLPQPAEWATYARDVEAADSTSTLALYTELLAARREHGFGTGSLVWEDAGADAVAFRRGDVHVIANLGTAPLALPAGATVVLRSQPFDGSDLPVDTAVWYTTA
;
A
#
# COMPACT_ATOMS: atom_id res chain seq x y z
N PRO A 1 -31.21 20.32 6.57
CA PRO A 1 -29.83 20.84 6.54
C PRO A 1 -29.14 20.67 7.92
N ARG A 2 -28.46 19.53 8.12
CA ARG A 2 -27.62 19.32 9.31
C ARG A 2 -26.21 19.80 8.98
N THR A 3 -25.81 20.84 9.68
CA THR A 3 -24.49 21.46 9.63
C THR A 3 -23.38 20.44 9.84
N ALA A 4 -22.38 20.51 8.97
CA ALA A 4 -21.11 19.80 9.08
C ALA A 4 -20.54 20.01 10.49
N ARG A 5 -20.38 18.91 11.24
CA ARG A 5 -19.62 18.96 12.50
C ARG A 5 -18.15 19.13 12.14
N ARG A 6 -17.66 20.36 12.33
CA ARG A 6 -16.24 20.68 12.43
C ARG A 6 -15.55 19.69 13.37
N ARG A 7 -14.43 19.15 12.90
CA ARG A 7 -13.48 18.27 13.59
C ARG A 7 -13.06 18.85 14.95
N PRO A 8 -12.97 18.06 16.04
CA PRO A 8 -12.36 18.52 17.29
C PRO A 8 -10.82 18.57 17.17
N PRO A 9 -10.12 19.50 17.83
CA PRO A 9 -8.67 19.42 18.01
C PRO A 9 -8.29 18.42 19.12
N SER A 10 -7.18 17.71 18.91
CA SER A 10 -6.52 16.67 19.72
C SER A 10 -7.39 15.51 20.24
N GLY A 11 -7.26 14.35 19.58
CA GLY A 11 -7.78 13.05 20.02
C GLY A 11 -8.16 12.18 18.82
N LEU A 12 -7.18 11.58 18.16
CA LEU A 12 -7.30 10.74 16.94
C LEU A 12 -8.04 9.41 17.15
N ASN A 13 -9.05 9.36 18.02
CA ASN A 13 -9.73 8.13 18.43
C ASN A 13 -11.10 7.95 17.75
N GLY A 14 -11.32 8.57 16.59
CA GLY A 14 -12.53 8.40 15.81
C GLY A 14 -12.40 7.24 14.83
N ARG A 15 -13.33 6.26 14.88
CA ARG A 15 -13.38 5.15 13.89
C ARG A 15 -13.97 5.56 12.55
N ASP A 16 -14.51 6.77 12.46
CA ASP A 16 -15.25 7.24 11.29
C ASP A 16 -14.35 7.41 10.06
N GLY A 17 -13.06 7.70 10.25
CA GLY A 17 -12.10 7.77 9.14
C GLY A 17 -12.01 6.47 8.33
N CYS A 18 -12.18 5.31 8.97
CA CYS A 18 -12.17 4.00 8.31
C CYS A 18 -13.56 3.54 7.83
N ARG A 19 -14.57 4.42 7.84
CA ARG A 19 -15.98 4.08 7.56
C ARG A 19 -16.64 5.02 6.55
N VAL A 20 -15.89 6.02 6.07
CA VAL A 20 -16.33 6.84 4.95
C VAL A 20 -16.56 5.90 3.75
N PRO A 21 -17.66 6.05 2.99
CA PRO A 21 -17.95 5.20 1.85
C PRO A 21 -16.80 5.14 0.85
N LEU A 22 -16.58 3.96 0.25
CA LEU A 22 -15.48 3.75 -0.70
C LEU A 22 -15.72 4.52 -2.01
N PRO A 23 -14.68 5.15 -2.58
CA PRO A 23 -14.74 5.79 -3.89
C PRO A 23 -14.55 4.74 -5.00
N TRP A 24 -15.56 4.59 -5.86
CA TRP A 24 -15.56 3.67 -7.00
C TRP A 24 -15.32 4.39 -8.32
N GLU A 25 -15.99 5.53 -8.53
CA GLU A 25 -15.94 6.33 -9.77
C GLU A 25 -15.78 7.81 -9.41
N ALA A 26 -14.67 8.45 -9.83
CA ALA A 26 -14.27 9.77 -9.34
C ALA A 26 -15.28 10.89 -9.63
N ASP A 27 -15.94 10.84 -10.78
CA ASP A 27 -16.85 11.89 -11.24
C ASP A 27 -18.34 11.57 -10.97
N ALA A 28 -18.64 10.40 -10.41
CA ALA A 28 -20.00 9.97 -10.10
C ALA A 28 -20.49 10.58 -8.76
N PRO A 29 -21.82 10.73 -8.58
CA PRO A 29 -22.38 11.10 -7.28
C PRO A 29 -21.85 10.20 -6.16
N ALA A 30 -21.47 10.81 -5.03
CA ALA A 30 -20.89 10.08 -3.89
C ALA A 30 -19.74 9.14 -4.29
N TYR A 31 -18.96 9.50 -5.30
CA TYR A 31 -17.89 8.70 -5.89
C TYR A 31 -18.33 7.31 -6.33
N GLY A 32 -19.54 7.19 -6.88
CA GLY A 32 -20.09 5.90 -7.35
C GLY A 32 -20.59 4.99 -6.24
N PHE A 33 -20.61 5.47 -4.98
CA PHE A 33 -21.19 4.71 -3.88
C PHE A 33 -22.73 4.65 -3.94
N ASN A 34 -23.38 5.72 -4.42
CA ASN A 34 -24.82 5.77 -4.72
C ASN A 34 -25.16 6.98 -5.61
N ASP A 35 -26.37 6.97 -6.19
CA ASP A 35 -26.79 8.01 -7.16
C ASP A 35 -27.23 9.35 -6.54
N THR A 36 -27.40 9.43 -5.22
CA THR A 36 -27.95 10.62 -4.55
C THR A 36 -26.92 11.70 -4.25
N GLY A 37 -25.63 11.34 -4.26
CA GLY A 37 -24.55 12.23 -3.80
C GLY A 37 -24.47 12.40 -2.28
N LEU A 38 -25.44 11.86 -1.52
CA LEU A 38 -25.47 11.92 -0.06
C LEU A 38 -24.92 10.62 0.54
N SER A 39 -24.21 10.72 1.66
CA SER A 39 -23.69 9.57 2.40
C SER A 39 -23.73 9.80 3.91
N TRP A 40 -23.70 8.72 4.70
CA TRP A 40 -23.81 8.79 6.17
C TRP A 40 -22.59 9.44 6.83
N LEU A 41 -21.46 9.50 6.12
CA LEU A 41 -20.26 10.24 6.48
C LEU A 41 -19.78 11.06 5.28
N PRO A 42 -19.24 12.27 5.51
CA PRO A 42 -18.72 13.10 4.42
C PRO A 42 -17.53 12.41 3.75
N GLN A 43 -17.56 12.33 2.42
CA GLN A 43 -16.42 11.91 1.61
C GLN A 43 -15.53 13.14 1.36
N PRO A 44 -14.25 13.11 1.77
CA PRO A 44 -13.30 14.19 1.46
C PRO A 44 -13.13 14.35 -0.05
N ALA A 45 -12.94 15.60 -0.52
CA ALA A 45 -12.86 15.89 -1.94
C ALA A 45 -11.66 15.20 -2.61
N GLU A 46 -10.57 15.05 -1.86
CA GLU A 46 -9.36 14.36 -2.29
C GLU A 46 -9.57 12.85 -2.51
N TRP A 47 -10.68 12.26 -2.08
CA TRP A 47 -10.96 10.83 -2.32
C TRP A 47 -11.22 10.51 -3.79
N ALA A 48 -11.60 11.51 -4.59
CA ALA A 48 -11.72 11.35 -6.05
C ALA A 48 -10.42 10.80 -6.68
N THR A 49 -9.24 11.20 -6.18
CA THR A 49 -7.95 10.72 -6.73
C THR A 49 -7.60 9.29 -6.32
N TYR A 50 -8.33 8.72 -5.37
CA TYR A 50 -8.18 7.35 -4.90
C TYR A 50 -9.37 6.46 -5.32
N ALA A 51 -10.24 6.96 -6.21
CA ALA A 51 -11.34 6.19 -6.73
C ALA A 51 -10.81 4.99 -7.55
N ARG A 52 -11.54 3.87 -7.51
CA ARG A 52 -11.13 2.64 -8.19
C ARG A 52 -10.87 2.86 -9.69
N ASP A 53 -11.71 3.61 -10.38
CA ASP A 53 -11.55 3.90 -11.81
C ASP A 53 -10.25 4.67 -12.11
N VAL A 54 -9.90 5.64 -11.26
CA VAL A 54 -8.65 6.40 -11.33
C VAL A 54 -7.45 5.48 -11.07
N GLU A 55 -7.45 4.73 -9.96
CA GLU A 55 -6.33 3.83 -9.65
C GLU A 55 -6.20 2.69 -10.68
N ALA A 56 -7.30 2.18 -11.23
CA ALA A 56 -7.26 1.13 -12.25
C ALA A 56 -6.65 1.62 -13.58
N ALA A 57 -6.69 2.92 -13.85
CA ALA A 57 -6.07 3.51 -15.04
C ALA A 57 -4.58 3.87 -14.84
N ASP A 58 -4.09 3.88 -13.60
CA ASP A 58 -2.70 4.19 -13.25
C ASP A 58 -1.94 2.92 -12.85
N SER A 59 -0.96 2.54 -13.68
CA SER A 59 -0.10 1.37 -13.44
C SER A 59 0.83 1.52 -12.23
N THR A 60 0.95 2.73 -11.67
CA THR A 60 1.77 3.02 -10.49
C THR A 60 0.94 3.16 -9.21
N SER A 61 -0.37 2.93 -9.29
CA SER A 61 -1.30 3.07 -8.17
C SER A 61 -1.14 1.99 -7.11
N THR A 62 -1.78 2.23 -5.95
CA THR A 62 -1.85 1.21 -4.89
C THR A 62 -2.62 -0.02 -5.35
N LEU A 63 -3.73 0.15 -6.09
CA LEU A 63 -4.47 -0.97 -6.68
C LEU A 63 -3.61 -1.82 -7.63
N ALA A 64 -2.80 -1.19 -8.49
CA ALA A 64 -1.90 -1.90 -9.39
C ALA A 64 -0.87 -2.72 -8.59
N LEU A 65 -0.21 -2.09 -7.62
CA LEU A 65 0.75 -2.74 -6.72
C LEU A 65 0.15 -3.96 -6.01
N TYR A 66 -1.05 -3.83 -5.42
CA TYR A 66 -1.68 -4.95 -4.72
C TYR A 66 -2.12 -6.08 -5.66
N THR A 67 -2.52 -5.75 -6.88
CA THR A 67 -2.87 -6.74 -7.91
C THR A 67 -1.64 -7.57 -8.29
N GLU A 68 -0.49 -6.92 -8.49
CA GLU A 68 0.79 -7.56 -8.75
C GLU A 68 1.28 -8.39 -7.55
N LEU A 69 1.18 -7.86 -6.33
CA LEU A 69 1.51 -8.59 -5.10
C LEU A 69 0.71 -9.88 -4.97
N LEU A 70 -0.59 -9.84 -5.26
CA LEU A 70 -1.43 -11.05 -5.22
C LEU A 70 -1.05 -12.06 -6.31
N ALA A 71 -0.60 -11.61 -7.48
CA ALA A 71 -0.09 -12.47 -8.53
C ALA A 71 1.24 -13.12 -8.13
N ALA A 72 2.23 -12.34 -7.70
CA ALA A 72 3.51 -12.82 -7.20
C ALA A 72 3.34 -13.76 -6.01
N ARG A 73 2.40 -13.45 -5.11
CA ARG A 73 2.03 -14.32 -3.98
C ARG A 73 1.65 -15.72 -4.43
N ARG A 74 0.87 -15.85 -5.52
CA ARG A 74 0.46 -17.14 -6.08
C ARG A 74 1.63 -17.84 -6.79
N GLU A 75 2.36 -17.11 -7.61
CA GLU A 75 3.48 -17.62 -8.41
C GLU A 75 4.58 -18.23 -7.53
N HIS A 76 4.97 -17.53 -6.46
CA HIS A 76 6.03 -17.96 -5.56
C HIS A 76 5.56 -18.85 -4.40
N GLY A 77 4.30 -19.32 -4.41
CA GLY A 77 3.76 -20.15 -3.32
C GLY A 77 3.76 -19.44 -1.96
N PHE A 78 3.70 -18.10 -1.97
CA PHE A 78 3.76 -17.24 -0.80
C PHE A 78 2.41 -17.36 -0.05
N GLY A 79 2.29 -18.37 0.81
CA GLY A 79 1.04 -18.72 1.50
C GLY A 79 1.10 -20.09 2.18
N THR A 80 2.02 -20.95 1.74
CA THR A 80 2.24 -22.32 2.26
C THR A 80 3.70 -22.55 2.66
N GLY A 81 3.98 -23.09 3.85
CA GLY A 81 5.37 -23.31 4.32
C GLY A 81 5.83 -22.37 5.46
N SER A 82 7.12 -22.41 5.78
CA SER A 82 7.71 -21.66 6.90
C SER A 82 8.24 -20.29 6.49
N LEU A 83 8.19 -19.34 7.43
CA LEU A 83 8.84 -18.04 7.34
C LEU A 83 10.12 -18.08 8.18
N VAL A 84 11.21 -17.53 7.64
CA VAL A 84 12.49 -17.36 8.35
C VAL A 84 12.74 -15.87 8.51
N TRP A 85 12.85 -15.39 9.75
CA TRP A 85 13.23 -13.99 10.01
C TRP A 85 14.69 -13.78 9.65
N GLU A 86 14.99 -12.63 9.04
CA GLU A 86 16.34 -12.22 8.67
C GLU A 86 16.71 -10.96 9.45
N ASP A 87 17.92 -10.90 9.98
CA ASP A 87 18.41 -9.71 10.66
C ASP A 87 18.89 -8.69 9.62
N ALA A 88 18.15 -7.58 9.52
CA ALA A 88 18.49 -6.44 8.66
C ALA A 88 18.74 -5.16 9.49
N GLY A 89 19.00 -5.31 10.79
CA GLY A 89 19.17 -4.20 11.72
C GLY A 89 17.85 -3.63 12.27
N ALA A 90 17.95 -2.64 13.15
CA ALA A 90 16.82 -2.06 13.87
C ALA A 90 15.85 -1.25 13.00
N ASP A 91 16.33 -0.81 11.84
CA ASP A 91 15.63 0.07 10.90
C ASP A 91 14.88 -0.70 9.80
N ALA A 92 14.83 -2.02 9.89
CA ALA A 92 14.24 -2.86 8.86
C ALA A 92 13.44 -4.03 9.44
N VAL A 93 12.44 -4.45 8.67
CA VAL A 93 11.79 -5.75 8.86
C VAL A 93 12.12 -6.60 7.66
N ALA A 94 12.83 -7.71 7.90
CA ALA A 94 13.23 -8.64 6.85
C ALA A 94 12.86 -10.09 7.19
N PHE A 95 12.42 -10.83 6.18
CA PHE A 95 12.16 -12.26 6.28
C PHE A 95 12.24 -12.92 4.92
N ARG A 96 12.48 -14.23 4.92
CA ARG A 96 12.48 -15.06 3.73
C ARG A 96 11.44 -16.16 3.82
N ARG A 97 10.92 -16.52 2.64
CA ARG A 97 9.97 -17.61 2.46
C ARG A 97 10.29 -18.36 1.16
N GLY A 98 10.78 -19.59 1.29
CA GLY A 98 11.37 -20.29 0.16
C GLY A 98 12.64 -19.57 -0.31
N ASP A 99 12.67 -19.21 -1.58
CA ASP A 99 13.70 -18.45 -2.29
C ASP A 99 13.43 -16.93 -2.32
N VAL A 100 12.23 -16.49 -1.92
CA VAL A 100 11.86 -15.07 -1.91
C VAL A 100 12.18 -14.42 -0.58
N HIS A 101 13.00 -13.39 -0.63
CA HIS A 101 13.31 -12.47 0.45
C HIS A 101 12.39 -11.25 0.40
N VAL A 102 11.99 -10.76 1.56
CA VAL A 102 11.20 -9.55 1.73
C VAL A 102 11.92 -8.67 2.73
N ILE A 103 12.12 -7.40 2.38
CA ILE A 103 12.65 -6.38 3.29
C ILE A 103 11.84 -5.11 3.15
N ALA A 104 11.52 -4.48 4.28
CA ALA A 104 10.92 -3.16 4.35
C ALA A 104 11.85 -2.24 5.15
N ASN A 105 12.22 -1.10 4.55
CA ASN A 105 13.00 -0.07 5.21
C ASN A 105 12.06 0.85 6.01
N LEU A 106 12.21 0.83 7.33
CA LEU A 106 11.44 1.62 8.29
C LEU A 106 12.32 2.68 8.98
N GLY A 107 13.58 2.81 8.54
CA GLY A 107 14.56 3.73 9.08
C GLY A 107 14.48 5.12 8.49
N THR A 108 15.56 5.89 8.67
CA THR A 108 15.67 7.27 8.15
C THR A 108 16.72 7.41 7.05
N ALA A 109 17.32 6.31 6.60
CA ALA A 109 18.34 6.29 5.56
C ALA A 109 18.13 5.07 4.63
N PRO A 110 18.62 5.14 3.37
CA PRO A 110 18.60 3.99 2.48
C PRO A 110 19.37 2.78 3.04
N LEU A 111 18.89 1.57 2.73
CA LEU A 111 19.52 0.32 3.13
C LEU A 111 20.10 -0.38 1.90
N ALA A 112 21.34 -0.88 2.00
CA ALA A 112 21.94 -1.64 0.91
C ALA A 112 21.30 -3.02 0.77
N LEU A 113 20.81 -3.35 -0.42
CA LEU A 113 20.38 -4.70 -0.77
C LEU A 113 21.60 -5.62 -0.97
N PRO A 114 21.46 -6.93 -0.71
CA PRO A 114 22.56 -7.87 -0.94
C PRO A 114 22.94 -7.91 -2.42
N ALA A 115 24.23 -8.13 -2.68
CA ALA A 115 24.74 -8.29 -4.03
C ALA A 115 24.04 -9.47 -4.73
N GLY A 116 23.66 -9.28 -6.01
CA GLY A 116 22.97 -10.31 -6.78
C GLY A 116 21.46 -10.40 -6.51
N ALA A 117 20.89 -9.48 -5.73
CA ALA A 117 19.44 -9.39 -5.55
C ALA A 117 18.74 -9.11 -6.90
N THR A 118 17.83 -10.01 -7.29
CA THR A 118 16.94 -9.80 -8.43
C THR A 118 15.57 -9.41 -7.91
N VAL A 119 15.18 -8.16 -8.17
CA VAL A 119 13.90 -7.60 -7.71
C VAL A 119 12.74 -8.32 -8.39
N VAL A 120 11.85 -8.87 -7.57
CA VAL A 120 10.56 -9.44 -8.00
C VAL A 120 9.50 -8.35 -8.03
N LEU A 121 9.39 -7.56 -6.95
CA LEU A 121 8.39 -6.51 -6.80
C LEU A 121 8.86 -5.44 -5.81
N ARG A 122 8.46 -4.19 -6.02
CA ARG A 122 8.78 -3.03 -5.15
C ARG A 122 7.53 -2.21 -4.86
N SER A 123 7.40 -1.69 -3.63
CA SER A 123 6.24 -0.87 -3.25
C SER A 123 6.23 0.50 -3.91
N GLN A 124 7.40 1.00 -4.34
CA GLN A 124 7.56 2.24 -5.08
C GLN A 124 8.75 2.13 -6.06
N PRO A 125 8.77 2.90 -7.16
CA PRO A 125 9.92 2.93 -8.07
C PRO A 125 11.19 3.43 -7.38
N PHE A 126 12.31 2.74 -7.61
CA PHE A 126 13.65 3.18 -7.23
C PHE A 126 14.69 2.48 -8.12
N ASP A 127 15.84 3.11 -8.27
CA ASP A 127 16.96 2.61 -9.08
C ASP A 127 18.11 2.13 -8.19
N GLY A 128 18.94 1.23 -8.73
CA GLY A 128 20.14 0.74 -8.05
C GLY A 128 19.85 -0.31 -6.97
N SER A 129 20.81 -0.44 -6.05
CA SER A 129 20.81 -1.45 -4.98
C SER A 129 20.44 -0.91 -3.61
N ASP A 130 20.17 0.39 -3.49
CA ASP A 130 19.87 1.02 -2.21
C ASP A 130 18.36 1.16 -2.05
N LEU A 131 17.80 0.39 -1.12
CA LEU A 131 16.38 0.41 -0.77
C LEU A 131 16.05 1.73 -0.06
N PRO A 132 15.22 2.61 -0.66
CA PRO A 132 14.84 3.87 -0.04
C PRO A 132 14.04 3.68 1.25
N VAL A 133 13.94 4.74 2.05
CA VAL A 133 13.06 4.81 3.22
C VAL A 133 11.61 4.61 2.79
N ASP A 134 10.79 4.05 3.68
CA ASP A 134 9.36 3.76 3.47
C ASP A 134 9.07 2.87 2.24
N THR A 135 10.06 2.09 1.82
CA THR A 135 9.97 1.19 0.67
C THR A 135 10.14 -0.27 1.11
N ALA A 136 9.30 -1.14 0.55
CA ALA A 136 9.43 -2.58 0.66
C ALA A 136 9.78 -3.20 -0.70
N VAL A 137 10.63 -4.23 -0.68
CA VAL A 137 11.02 -4.97 -1.88
C VAL A 137 10.97 -6.48 -1.63
N TRP A 138 10.49 -7.21 -2.62
CA TRP A 138 10.60 -8.66 -2.74
C TRP A 138 11.72 -8.96 -3.73
N TYR A 139 12.64 -9.85 -3.38
CA TYR A 139 13.75 -10.21 -4.25
C TYR A 139 14.13 -11.68 -4.10
N THR A 140 14.82 -12.21 -5.10
CA THR A 140 15.48 -13.51 -5.05
C THR A 140 16.99 -13.31 -5.11
N THR A 141 17.74 -14.28 -4.61
CA THR A 141 19.20 -14.35 -4.79
C THR A 141 19.50 -15.57 -5.66
N ALA A 142 20.35 -15.40 -6.68
CA ALA A 142 20.79 -16.49 -7.55
C ALA A 142 21.56 -17.58 -6.78
#